data_AF-A0A7J7M1B4-F1
#
_entry.id   AF-A0A7J7M1B4-F1
#
_cell.length_a   1.000
_cell.length_b   1.000
_cell.length_c   1.000
_cell.angle_alpha   90.00
_cell.angle_beta   90.00
_cell.angle_gamma   90.00
#
_symmetry.space_group_name_H-M   'P 1'
#
loop_
_entity.id
_entity.type
_entity.pdbx_description
1 polymer ?
#
loop_
_entity_poly.entity_id
_entity_poly.type
_entity_poly.pdbx_seq_one_letter_code
_entity_poly.pdbx_strand_id
1 'polypeptide(L)'
;MTQVRYALLRQLTPSQDRWHLKVRLSRKWATRNFTNKEVWGLDMLFIDENEDQIHAFAPRDLISQFSDILIEGDIFHVEKFNVSKINGTYRPIIDGEYKI
;
A
#
# COMPACT_ATOMS: atom_id res chain seq x y z
N MET A 1 10.67 -24.44 -12.10
CA MET A 1 10.10 -23.09 -11.94
C MET A 1 9.38 -23.05 -10.60
N THR A 2 9.79 -22.19 -9.67
CA THR A 2 9.15 -22.08 -8.36
C THR A 2 7.88 -21.26 -8.52
N GLN A 3 6.72 -21.81 -8.16
CA GLN A 3 5.45 -21.09 -8.20
C GLN A 3 5.47 -20.01 -7.10
N VAL A 4 5.35 -18.73 -7.48
CA VAL A 4 5.18 -17.64 -6.52
C VAL A 4 3.79 -17.77 -5.90
N ARG A 5 3.73 -17.89 -4.58
CA ARG A 5 2.48 -17.91 -3.83
C ARG A 5 2.16 -16.49 -3.38
N TYR A 6 1.05 -15.93 -3.86
CA TYR A 6 0.54 -14.65 -3.40
C TYR A 6 -0.17 -14.81 -2.06
N ALA A 7 0.09 -13.88 -1.15
CA ALA A 7 -0.63 -13.77 0.11
C ALA A 7 -1.86 -12.87 -0.06
N LEU A 8 -2.87 -13.15 0.75
CA LEU A 8 -4.03 -12.27 0.96
C LEU A 8 -3.67 -11.19 1.97
N LEU A 9 -4.31 -10.03 1.89
CA LEU A 9 -4.04 -8.90 2.78
C LEU A 9 -4.30 -9.23 4.25
N ARG A 10 -5.33 -10.05 4.53
CA ARG A 10 -5.63 -10.54 5.89
C ARG A 10 -4.57 -11.43 6.50
N GLN A 11 -3.62 -11.93 5.71
CA GLN A 11 -2.51 -12.77 6.19
C GLN A 11 -1.30 -11.95 6.61
N LEU A 12 -1.25 -10.66 6.27
CA LEU A 12 -0.11 -9.81 6.56
C LEU A 12 0.08 -9.63 8.06
N THR A 13 1.33 -9.79 8.50
CA THR A 13 1.74 -9.54 9.89
C THR A 13 3.04 -8.73 9.91
N PRO A 14 3.25 -7.87 10.93
CA PRO A 14 4.50 -7.11 11.07
C PRO A 14 5.75 -7.98 11.32
N SER A 15 5.60 -9.22 11.77
CA SER A 15 6.70 -10.12 12.10
C SER A 15 7.33 -10.82 10.89
N GLN A 16 6.70 -10.73 9.71
CA GLN A 16 7.18 -11.36 8.49
C GLN A 16 7.53 -10.28 7.46
N ASP A 17 8.70 -10.44 6.84
CA ASP A 17 9.33 -9.49 5.92
C ASP A 17 9.24 -9.91 4.44
N ARG A 18 8.81 -11.14 4.17
CA ARG A 18 8.69 -11.71 2.82
C ARG A 18 7.24 -11.98 2.47
N TRP A 19 6.66 -11.04 1.73
CA TRP A 19 5.33 -11.14 1.17
C TRP A 19 5.38 -10.88 -0.34
N HIS A 20 4.57 -11.63 -1.07
CA HIS A 20 4.24 -11.34 -2.46
C HIS A 20 2.74 -11.09 -2.52
N LEU A 21 2.34 -9.91 -2.94
CA LEU A 21 0.93 -9.55 -3.10
C LEU A 21 0.58 -9.45 -4.58
N LYS A 22 -0.66 -9.80 -4.90
CA LYS A 22 -1.28 -9.51 -6.18
C LYS A 22 -2.54 -8.70 -5.89
N VAL A 23 -2.48 -7.40 -6.14
CA VAL A 23 -3.50 -6.45 -5.70
C VAL A 23 -3.83 -5.45 -6.79
N ARG A 24 -5.09 -5.01 -6.84
CA ARG A 24 -5.52 -3.91 -7.68
C ARG A 24 -5.34 -2.58 -6.96
N LEU A 25 -4.78 -1.58 -7.65
CA LEU A 25 -4.76 -0.21 -7.13
C LEU A 25 -6.14 0.41 -7.30
N SER A 26 -6.85 0.70 -6.22
CA SER A 26 -8.18 1.30 -6.28
C SER A 26 -8.15 2.82 -6.26
N ARG A 27 -7.20 3.40 -5.52
CA ARG A 27 -7.02 4.85 -5.36
C ARG A 27 -5.55 5.20 -5.11
N LYS A 28 -5.12 6.36 -5.60
CA LYS A 28 -3.79 6.94 -5.42
C LYS A 28 -3.88 8.45 -5.29
N TRP A 29 -3.23 9.05 -4.29
CA TRP A 29 -3.17 10.51 -4.14
C TRP A 29 -1.89 10.99 -3.45
N ALA A 30 -1.50 12.23 -3.74
CA ALA A 30 -0.34 12.83 -3.08
C ALA A 30 -0.66 13.17 -1.61
N THR A 31 0.10 12.60 -0.69
CA THR A 31 0.07 12.97 0.72
C THR A 31 0.75 14.31 0.89
N ARG A 32 0.09 15.25 1.58
CA ARG A 32 0.66 16.57 1.86
C ARG A 32 0.76 16.79 3.36
N ASN A 33 1.86 17.40 3.78
CA ASN A 33 2.00 17.87 5.15
C ASN A 33 0.96 18.96 5.43
N PHE A 34 0.20 18.83 6.51
CA PHE A 34 -0.90 19.72 6.84
C PHE A 34 -0.45 21.16 7.11
N THR A 35 0.76 21.34 7.64
CA THR A 35 1.36 22.62 8.04
C THR A 35 1.93 23.37 6.84
N ASN A 36 2.87 22.77 6.09
CA ASN A 36 3.62 23.48 5.04
C ASN A 36 3.15 23.15 3.60
N LYS A 37 2.15 22.26 3.44
CA LYS A 37 1.56 21.82 2.16
C LYS A 37 2.50 21.09 1.19
N GLU A 38 3.73 20.78 1.63
CA GLU A 38 4.68 20.01 0.84
C GLU A 38 4.20 18.57 0.66
N VAL A 39 4.53 18.00 -0.51
CA VAL A 39 4.24 16.59 -0.80
C VAL A 39 5.20 15.73 0.03
N TRP A 40 4.62 14.94 0.92
CA TRP A 40 5.33 14.05 1.85
C TRP A 40 5.42 12.62 1.30
N GLY A 41 4.51 12.24 0.42
CA GLY A 41 4.45 10.88 -0.11
C GLY A 41 3.27 10.67 -1.06
N LEU A 42 3.01 9.40 -1.32
CA LEU A 42 1.92 8.91 -2.14
C LEU A 42 1.14 7.89 -1.32
N ASP A 43 -0.10 8.23 -1.00
CA ASP A 43 -1.04 7.30 -0.41
C ASP A 43 -1.72 6.50 -1.52
N MET A 44 -1.99 5.23 -1.21
CA MET A 44 -2.61 4.28 -2.12
C MET A 44 -3.58 3.38 -1.36
N LEU A 45 -4.61 2.91 -2.04
CA LEU A 45 -5.47 1.83 -1.56
C LEU A 45 -5.33 0.63 -2.49
N PHE A 46 -4.93 -0.49 -1.92
CA PHE A 46 -4.85 -1.76 -2.62
C PHE A 46 -6.02 -2.66 -2.23
N ILE A 47 -6.52 -3.42 -3.21
CA ILE A 47 -7.59 -4.40 -3.05
C ILE A 47 -7.06 -5.77 -3.52
N ASP A 48 -7.22 -6.81 -2.70
CA ASP A 48 -6.90 -8.19 -3.12
C ASP A 48 -8.11 -8.92 -3.73
N GLU A 49 -7.96 -10.21 -4.03
CA GLU A 49 -9.02 -11.02 -4.65
C GLU A 49 -10.23 -11.27 -3.74
N ASN A 50 -10.12 -11.07 -2.43
CA ASN A 50 -11.22 -11.20 -1.47
C ASN A 50 -11.90 -9.85 -1.17
N GLU A 51 -11.57 -8.81 -1.95
CA GLU A 51 -12.04 -7.44 -1.74
C GLU A 51 -11.57 -6.80 -0.44
N ASP A 52 -10.59 -7.41 0.25
CA ASP A 52 -9.95 -6.81 1.41
C ASP A 52 -9.14 -5.59 0.95
N GLN A 53 -9.13 -4.54 1.78
CA GLN A 53 -8.46 -3.29 1.48
C GLN A 53 -7.28 -3.06 2.43
N ILE A 54 -6.19 -2.51 1.89
CA ILE A 54 -5.07 -2.03 2.70
C ILE A 54 -4.63 -0.65 2.24
N HIS A 55 -4.29 0.20 3.22
CA HIS A 55 -3.66 1.48 2.98
C HIS A 55 -2.18 1.21 2.73
N ALA A 56 -1.66 1.71 1.62
CA ALA A 56 -0.25 1.69 1.28
C ALA A 56 0.31 3.10 1.19
N PHE A 57 1.56 3.28 1.62
CA PHE A 57 2.24 4.57 1.60
C PHE A 57 3.63 4.45 1.00
N ALA A 58 3.91 5.24 -0.05
CA ALA A 58 5.26 5.42 -0.57
C ALA A 58 5.82 6.80 -0.13
N PRO A 59 7.03 6.87 0.46
CA PRO A 59 7.66 8.14 0.83
C PRO A 59 8.02 8.96 -0.42
N ARG A 60 8.20 10.26 -0.21
CA ARG A 60 8.50 11.25 -1.26
C ARG A 60 9.56 10.79 -2.27
N ASP A 61 10.64 10.18 -1.79
CA ASP A 61 11.79 9.78 -2.62
C ASP A 61 11.44 8.67 -3.62
N LEU A 62 10.35 7.93 -3.40
CA LEU A 62 9.86 6.88 -4.30
C LEU A 62 8.74 7.35 -5.24
N ILE A 63 8.24 8.58 -5.08
CA ILE A 63 7.14 9.09 -5.91
C ILE A 63 7.52 9.10 -7.39
N SER A 64 8.72 9.58 -7.73
CA SER A 64 9.19 9.64 -9.12
C SER A 64 9.33 8.25 -9.75
N GLN A 65 9.56 7.21 -8.94
CA GLN A 65 9.64 5.83 -9.43
C GLN A 65 8.26 5.22 -9.66
N PHE A 66 7.27 5.57 -8.84
CA PHE A 66 5.97 4.89 -8.82
C PHE A 66 4.82 5.65 -9.46
N SER A 67 4.88 6.98 -9.48
CA SER A 67 3.74 7.82 -9.88
C SER A 67 3.25 7.53 -11.30
N ASP A 68 4.16 7.30 -12.24
CA ASP A 68 3.82 7.07 -13.66
C ASP A 68 3.42 5.61 -13.97
N ILE A 69 3.85 4.64 -13.14
CA ILE A 69 3.58 3.22 -13.38
C ILE A 69 2.38 2.69 -12.59
N LEU A 70 2.03 3.32 -11.48
CA LEU A 70 0.91 2.91 -10.63
C LEU A 70 -0.39 3.52 -11.13
N ILE A 71 -1.03 2.86 -12.09
CA ILE A 71 -2.29 3.28 -12.70
C ILE A 71 -3.47 2.73 -11.88
N GLU A 72 -4.42 3.59 -11.49
CA GLU A 72 -5.63 3.14 -10.80
C GLU A 72 -6.45 2.21 -11.71
N GLY A 73 -6.95 1.11 -11.14
CA GLY A 73 -7.66 0.05 -11.86
C GLY A 73 -6.79 -1.16 -12.22
N ASP A 74 -5.47 -0.97 -12.34
CA ASP A 74 -4.54 -2.03 -12.73
C ASP A 74 -4.15 -2.94 -11.55
N ILE A 75 -3.73 -4.15 -11.89
CA ILE A 75 -3.26 -5.17 -10.95
C ILE A 75 -1.73 -5.17 -10.91
N PHE A 76 -1.19 -5.11 -9.70
CA PHE A 76 0.23 -5.03 -9.43
C PHE A 76 0.71 -6.22 -8.60
N HIS A 77 1.96 -6.60 -8.86
CA HIS A 77 2.71 -7.46 -7.96
C HIS A 77 3.53 -6.57 -7.01
N VAL A 78 3.26 -6.69 -5.72
CA VAL A 78 3.90 -5.86 -4.69
C VAL A 78 4.73 -6.76 -3.78
N GLU A 79 5.99 -6.39 -3.59
CA GLU A 79 6.96 -7.10 -2.75
C GLU A 79 7.93 -6.09 -2.11
N LYS A 80 8.73 -6.54 -1.13
CA LYS A 80 9.76 -5.73 -0.46
C LYS A 80 9.21 -4.46 0.22
N PHE A 81 8.08 -4.61 0.90
CA PHE A 81 7.42 -3.57 1.70
C PHE A 81 7.42 -3.94 3.18
N ASN A 82 7.11 -2.97 4.05
CA ASN A 82 7.03 -3.17 5.49
C ASN A 82 5.57 -3.16 5.94
N VAL A 83 5.14 -4.18 6.70
CA VAL A 83 3.83 -4.16 7.35
C VAL A 83 3.94 -3.43 8.69
N SER A 84 3.13 -2.39 8.88
CA SER A 84 3.11 -1.61 10.13
C SER A 84 1.69 -1.46 10.67
N LYS A 85 1.54 -1.39 12.00
CA LYS A 85 0.24 -1.06 12.60
C LYS A 85 -0.18 0.35 12.20
N ILE A 86 -1.46 0.52 11.88
CA ILE A 86 -2.01 1.86 11.64
C ILE A 86 -1.87 2.68 12.92
N ASN A 87 -1.23 3.83 12.80
CA ASN A 87 -1.00 4.78 13.88
C ASN A 87 -1.57 6.16 13.50
N GLY A 88 -1.99 6.92 14.50
CA GLY A 88 -2.55 8.27 14.30
C GLY A 88 -4.02 8.30 13.88
N THR A 89 -4.46 9.51 13.53
CA THR A 89 -5.87 9.86 13.23
C THR A 89 -6.20 9.80 11.75
N TYR A 90 -5.20 9.90 10.86
CA TYR A 90 -5.42 9.77 9.42
C TYR A 90 -5.57 8.30 9.04
N ARG A 91 -6.79 7.92 8.64
CA ARG A 91 -7.16 6.54 8.34
C ARG A 91 -8.06 6.48 7.11
N PRO A 92 -7.49 6.25 5.92
CA PRO A 92 -8.27 6.07 4.70
C PRO A 92 -9.18 4.84 4.75
N ILE A 93 -8.83 3.85 5.58
CA ILE A 93 -9.62 2.63 5.85
C ILE A 93 -9.98 2.63 7.33
N ILE A 94 -11.27 2.55 7.64
CA ILE A 94 -11.80 2.69 9.01
C ILE A 94 -11.41 1.48 9.87
N ASP A 95 -11.58 0.27 9.34
CA ASP A 95 -11.41 -0.99 10.07
C ASP A 95 -10.05 -1.68 9.80
N GLY A 96 -9.09 -0.96 9.21
CA GLY A 96 -7.75 -1.49 8.95
C GLY A 96 -6.90 -1.60 10.23
N GLU A 97 -6.28 -2.76 10.45
CA GLU A 97 -5.29 -2.93 11.53
C GLU A 97 -3.87 -2.53 11.08
N TYR A 98 -3.55 -2.84 9.83
CA TYR A 98 -2.21 -2.67 9.25
C TYR A 98 -2.22 -1.81 7.99
N LYS A 99 -1.05 -1.24 7.69
CA LYS A 99 -0.72 -0.56 6.43
C LYS A 99 0.62 -1.06 5.90
N ILE A 100 0.87 -0.86 4.60
CA ILE A 100 2.10 -1.27 3.91
C ILE A 100 2.86 -0.10 3.27
#